data_AF-A0A7Y6XJM0-F1
#
_entry.id   AF-A0A7Y6XJM0-F1
#
_cell.length_a   1.000
_cell.length_b   1.000
_cell.length_c   1.000
_cell.angle_alpha   90.00
_cell.angle_beta   90.00
_cell.angle_gamma   90.00
#
_symmetry.space_group_name_H-M   'P 1'
#
loop_
_entity.id
_entity.type
_entity.pdbx_description
1 polymer ?
#
loop_
_entity_poly.entity_id
_entity_poly.type
_entity_poly.pdbx_seq_one_letter_code
_entity_poly.pdbx_strand_id
1 'polypeptide(L)'
;MSGGTEDIQRVIIRAKPNADHPDYFEWQTSNICFFVRDNDRQRALATARAEVERCRWTFLEYVNKSTLIEERVREQGGEVWDAYLHARKHGMFVKVFPQHFDAGKDGGSLIRPARINECFITQVMEDAGGQRVVQDDSKQETLNADYLLGDFIFELKDLQEEALEKGAHQEKLAKLFAPYSQGRDIVSLDPSVLNKDDFRSYLDILGGPLQRHVKKASKQVKATRTLLAKPDLRGGLILLNTGFASYPHELFAEQVERYAMKDSGQFEAVISITIWMETNGFESYVFYRFSPHDSGIPEVAAMRRAFDERFKQMMTDLIRDGLAPDVERMQPRRPVGFSATGVDFHWQPPSIPLPWDKEGGGE
;
A
#
# COMPACT_ATOMS: atom_id res chain seq x y z
N MET A 1 53.07 11.37 13.80
CA MET A 1 51.70 11.39 13.24
C MET A 1 50.76 11.10 14.39
N SER A 2 50.06 12.13 14.88
CA SER A 2 49.00 11.96 15.87
C SER A 2 47.91 11.09 15.25
N GLY A 3 47.84 9.82 15.62
CA GLY A 3 46.71 8.96 15.27
C GLY A 3 45.47 9.53 15.94
N GLY A 4 44.74 10.38 15.23
CA GLY A 4 43.43 10.81 15.67
C GLY A 4 42.58 9.57 15.83
N THR A 5 42.08 9.33 17.04
CA THR A 5 41.10 8.29 17.31
C THR A 5 39.91 8.53 16.38
N GLU A 6 39.66 7.60 15.46
CA GLU A 6 38.53 7.72 14.54
C GLU A 6 37.22 7.63 15.33
N ASP A 7 36.32 8.59 15.11
CA ASP A 7 35.01 8.63 15.74
C ASP A 7 34.11 7.49 15.22
N ILE A 8 33.20 7.02 16.09
CA ILE A 8 32.14 6.10 15.69
C ILE A 8 30.83 6.88 15.60
N GLN A 9 30.25 6.93 14.41
CA GLN A 9 28.93 7.51 14.16
C GLN A 9 27.86 6.44 14.34
N ARG A 10 26.85 6.70 15.17
CA ARG A 10 25.62 5.92 15.25
C ARG A 10 24.57 6.50 14.31
N VAL A 11 24.10 5.66 13.40
CA VAL A 11 23.02 5.97 12.45
C VAL A 11 21.92 4.94 12.65
N ILE A 12 20.70 5.39 12.92
CA ILE A 12 19.51 4.53 12.96
C ILE A 12 18.63 4.92 11.78
N ILE A 13 18.39 3.97 10.89
CA ILE A 13 17.58 4.14 9.68
C ILE A 13 16.31 3.31 9.84
N ARG A 14 15.15 3.90 9.57
CA ARG A 14 13.94 3.11 9.32
C ARG A 14 13.91 2.72 7.86
N ALA A 15 13.68 1.44 7.59
CA ALA A 15 13.66 0.89 6.24
C ALA A 15 12.57 -0.18 6.09
N LYS A 16 12.17 -0.45 4.85
CA LYS A 16 11.36 -1.63 4.49
C LYS A 16 12.20 -2.64 3.69
N PRO A 17 11.90 -3.94 3.75
CA PRO A 17 12.51 -4.93 2.88
C PRO A 17 12.09 -4.71 1.43
N ASN A 18 12.98 -5.01 0.49
CA ASN A 18 12.61 -5.13 -0.93
C ASN A 18 11.79 -6.41 -1.18
N ALA A 19 11.09 -6.47 -2.31
CA ALA A 19 10.29 -7.64 -2.71
C ALA A 19 11.09 -8.96 -2.74
N ASP A 20 12.39 -8.88 -3.04
CA ASP A 20 13.32 -9.99 -3.12
C ASP A 20 14.22 -10.13 -1.87
N HIS A 21 13.89 -9.46 -0.77
CA HIS A 21 14.65 -9.60 0.48
C HIS A 21 14.59 -11.07 0.95
N PRO A 22 15.71 -11.70 1.32
CA PRO A 22 15.72 -13.11 1.71
C PRO A 22 14.88 -13.38 2.96
N ASP A 23 15.08 -12.57 4.00
CA ASP A 23 14.60 -12.91 5.35
C ASP A 23 13.29 -12.25 5.78
N TYR A 24 12.83 -11.16 5.16
CA TYR A 24 11.67 -10.39 5.64
C TYR A 24 10.64 -10.14 4.52
N PHE A 25 9.40 -9.85 4.91
CA PHE A 25 8.33 -9.43 4.00
C PHE A 25 8.26 -7.91 3.86
N GLU A 26 7.83 -7.40 2.71
CA GLU A 26 7.85 -5.95 2.40
C GLU A 26 7.03 -5.06 3.35
N TRP A 27 6.04 -5.61 4.05
CA TRP A 27 5.26 -4.89 5.06
C TRP A 27 6.02 -4.73 6.39
N GLN A 28 7.07 -5.52 6.64
CA GLN A 28 7.83 -5.55 7.90
C GLN A 28 8.89 -4.45 7.96
N THR A 29 8.51 -3.23 8.37
CA THR A 29 9.50 -2.18 8.67
C THR A 29 10.44 -2.57 9.82
N SER A 30 11.67 -2.06 9.73
CA SER A 30 12.70 -2.26 10.73
C SER A 30 13.47 -0.97 10.98
N ASN A 31 13.92 -0.79 12.22
CA ASN A 31 14.98 0.16 12.53
C ASN A 31 16.32 -0.56 12.41
N ILE A 32 17.19 -0.12 11.52
CA ILE A 32 18.51 -0.71 11.31
C ILE A 32 19.54 0.24 11.95
N CYS A 33 20.27 -0.27 12.93
CA CYS A 33 21.30 0.47 13.64
C CYS A 33 22.66 0.17 13.03
N PHE A 34 23.37 1.23 12.66
CA PHE A 34 24.72 1.21 12.13
C PHE A 34 25.65 1.94 13.09
N PHE A 35 26.77 1.33 13.43
CA PHE A 35 27.93 2.04 13.97
C PHE A 35 28.98 2.08 12.87
N VAL A 36 29.34 3.28 12.41
CA VAL A 36 30.25 3.49 11.28
C VAL A 36 31.48 4.24 11.78
N ARG A 37 32.66 3.69 11.51
CA ARG A 37 33.94 4.32 11.85
C ARG A 37 34.30 5.36 10.79
N ASP A 38 33.92 6.61 11.03
CA ASP A 38 34.25 7.76 10.18
C ASP A 38 34.20 9.06 10.99
N ASN A 39 35.19 9.92 10.76
CA ASN A 39 35.28 11.27 11.34
C ASN A 39 34.34 12.27 10.66
N ASP A 40 33.86 11.94 9.45
CA ASP A 40 32.89 12.76 8.72
C ASP A 40 31.50 12.14 8.81
N ARG A 41 30.61 12.87 9.47
CA ARG A 41 29.22 12.46 9.67
C ARG A 41 28.48 12.23 8.35
N GLN A 42 28.73 13.03 7.31
CA GLN A 42 28.02 12.88 6.03
C GLN A 42 28.49 11.64 5.28
N ARG A 43 29.80 11.34 5.32
CA ARG A 43 30.31 10.07 4.78
C ARG A 43 29.75 8.88 5.53
N ALA A 44 29.69 8.92 6.86
CA ALA A 44 29.07 7.85 7.65
C ALA A 44 27.59 7.61 7.29
N LEU A 45 26.81 8.68 7.06
CA LEU A 45 25.42 8.56 6.62
C LEU A 45 25.33 7.92 5.22
N ALA A 46 26.17 8.35 4.28
CA ALA A 46 26.23 7.78 2.94
C ALA A 46 26.63 6.29 2.97
N THR A 47 27.60 5.92 3.82
CA THR A 47 28.01 4.52 4.03
C THR A 47 26.88 3.68 4.59
N ALA A 48 26.20 4.14 5.65
CA ALA A 48 25.06 3.43 6.23
C ALA A 48 23.93 3.25 5.19
N ARG A 49 23.68 4.28 4.38
CA ARG A 49 22.67 4.22 3.31
C ARG A 49 23.02 3.24 2.20
N ALA A 50 24.26 3.25 1.72
CA ALA A 50 24.72 2.27 0.74
C ALA A 50 24.59 0.83 1.27
N GLU A 51 24.82 0.63 2.56
CA GLU A 51 24.67 -0.66 3.22
C GLU A 51 23.21 -1.12 3.34
N VAL A 52 22.26 -0.21 3.58
CA VAL A 52 20.82 -0.49 3.52
C VAL A 52 20.44 -1.08 2.15
N GLU A 53 20.84 -0.41 1.08
CA GLU A 53 20.56 -0.86 -0.30
C GLU A 53 21.25 -2.20 -0.61
N ARG A 54 22.53 -2.35 -0.20
CA ARG A 54 23.29 -3.61 -0.36
C ARG A 54 22.62 -4.80 0.31
N CYS A 55 22.00 -4.56 1.46
CA CYS A 55 21.26 -5.56 2.22
C CYS A 55 19.81 -5.73 1.75
N ARG A 56 19.43 -5.19 0.58
CA ARG A 56 18.09 -5.29 -0.03
C ARG A 56 16.98 -4.64 0.80
N TRP A 57 17.30 -3.52 1.44
CA TRP A 57 16.33 -2.67 2.10
C TRP A 57 16.11 -1.39 1.29
N THR A 58 14.88 -0.88 1.34
CA THR A 58 14.51 0.45 0.86
C THR A 58 14.52 1.41 2.05
N PHE A 59 15.34 2.46 1.94
CA PHE A 59 15.38 3.55 2.92
C PHE A 59 14.02 4.26 3.05
N LEU A 60 13.60 4.56 4.29
CA LEU A 60 12.42 5.39 4.55
C LEU A 60 12.82 6.70 5.23
N GLU A 61 13.50 6.64 6.37
CA GLU A 61 13.90 7.85 7.12
C GLU A 61 15.09 7.61 8.07
N TYR A 62 15.72 8.70 8.51
CA TYR A 62 16.68 8.68 9.61
C TYR A 62 15.96 8.87 10.95
N VAL A 63 16.05 7.88 11.84
CA VAL A 63 15.48 7.93 13.20
C VAL A 63 16.45 8.59 14.19
N ASN A 64 17.75 8.30 14.09
CA ASN A 64 18.77 8.89 14.97
C ASN A 64 20.10 9.04 14.23
N LYS A 65 20.81 10.14 14.52
CA LYS A 65 22.13 10.45 13.98
C LYS A 65 22.98 11.07 15.10
N SER A 66 23.95 10.35 15.64
CA SER A 66 24.78 10.80 16.78
C SER A 66 26.21 10.27 16.73
N THR A 67 27.18 11.05 17.20
CA THR A 67 28.55 10.57 17.45
C THR A 67 28.61 9.87 18.80
N LEU A 68 29.17 8.67 18.86
CA LEU A 68 29.34 7.93 20.10
C LEU A 68 30.60 8.39 20.85
N ILE A 69 30.45 8.57 22.17
CA ILE A 69 31.55 8.92 23.08
C ILE A 69 32.04 7.63 23.73
N GLU A 70 33.31 7.26 23.52
CA GLU A 70 33.87 5.96 23.92
C GLU A 70 33.64 5.69 25.42
N GLU A 71 33.90 6.66 26.28
CA GLU A 71 33.74 6.54 27.73
C GLU A 71 32.30 6.15 28.10
N ARG A 72 31.30 6.82 27.50
CA ARG A 72 29.88 6.54 27.77
C ARG A 72 29.45 5.17 27.27
N VAL A 73 29.94 4.77 26.09
CA VAL A 73 29.63 3.44 25.53
C VAL A 73 30.28 2.34 26.38
N ARG A 74 31.50 2.58 26.88
CA ARG A 74 32.19 1.65 27.78
C ARG A 74 31.49 1.53 29.13
N GLU A 75 31.02 2.65 29.70
CA GLU A 75 30.21 2.68 30.92
C GLU A 75 28.88 1.93 30.74
N GLN A 76 28.23 2.08 29.59
CA GLN A 76 27.02 1.34 29.25
C GLN A 76 27.27 -0.17 29.14
N GLY A 77 28.42 -0.58 28.59
CA GLY A 77 28.82 -1.98 28.48
C GLY A 77 27.92 -2.82 27.57
N GLY A 78 28.02 -4.14 27.70
CA GLY A 78 27.19 -5.12 27.01
C GLY A 78 27.23 -5.03 25.48
N GLU A 79 26.09 -5.32 24.84
CA GLU A 79 26.00 -5.38 23.38
C GLU A 79 26.40 -4.08 22.68
N VAL A 80 26.18 -2.93 23.32
CA VAL A 80 26.53 -1.61 22.75
C VAL A 80 28.04 -1.41 22.73
N TRP A 81 28.74 -1.84 23.78
CA TRP A 81 30.21 -1.82 23.82
C TRP A 81 30.81 -2.81 22.82
N ASP A 82 30.24 -4.01 22.71
CA ASP A 82 30.70 -5.02 21.74
C ASP A 82 30.51 -4.53 20.30
N ALA A 83 29.36 -3.92 19.99
CA ALA A 83 29.10 -3.28 18.70
C ALA A 83 30.08 -2.15 18.39
N TYR A 84 30.43 -1.32 19.38
CA TYR A 84 31.41 -0.25 19.25
C TYR A 84 32.80 -0.80 18.93
N LEU A 85 33.26 -1.80 19.68
CA LEU A 85 34.55 -2.46 19.43
C LEU A 85 34.58 -3.15 18.07
N HIS A 86 33.47 -3.77 17.67
CA HIS A 86 33.33 -4.38 16.35
C HIS A 86 33.49 -3.33 15.24
N ALA A 87 32.74 -2.23 15.31
CA ALA A 87 32.85 -1.13 14.33
C ALA A 87 34.26 -0.53 14.33
N ARG A 88 34.89 -0.35 15.50
CA ARG A 88 36.26 0.16 15.59
C ARG A 88 37.27 -0.76 14.89
N LYS A 89 37.09 -2.08 14.97
CA LYS A 89 37.99 -3.07 14.36
C LYS A 89 37.71 -3.30 12.87
N HIS A 90 36.44 -3.41 12.50
CA HIS A 90 35.97 -3.86 11.18
C HIS A 90 35.45 -2.73 10.28
N GLY A 91 35.39 -1.50 10.79
CA GLY A 91 34.91 -0.31 10.09
C GLY A 91 33.41 -0.06 10.26
N MET A 92 32.60 -1.12 10.44
CA MET A 92 31.16 -1.01 10.59
C MET A 92 30.58 -2.14 11.43
N PHE A 93 29.50 -1.86 12.15
CA PHE A 93 28.62 -2.84 12.76
C PHE A 93 27.17 -2.55 12.34
N VAL A 94 26.37 -3.59 12.11
CA VAL A 94 24.98 -3.50 11.68
C VAL A 94 24.10 -4.42 12.54
N LYS A 95 22.98 -3.92 13.04
CA LYS A 95 21.95 -4.72 13.72
C LYS A 95 20.55 -4.27 13.29
N VAL A 96 19.72 -5.23 12.88
CA VAL A 96 18.32 -5.00 12.46
C VAL A 96 17.40 -5.19 13.67
N PHE A 97 16.51 -4.23 13.89
CA PHE A 97 15.47 -4.26 14.92
C PHE A 97 14.09 -4.20 14.24
N PRO A 98 13.50 -5.35 13.91
CA PRO A 98 12.16 -5.39 13.34
C PRO A 98 11.15 -4.71 14.26
N GLN A 99 10.20 -3.98 13.68
CA GLN A 99 9.12 -3.31 14.43
C GLN A 99 7.87 -4.19 14.59
N HIS A 100 7.93 -5.42 14.09
CA HIS A 100 6.80 -6.34 14.00
C HIS A 100 7.06 -7.55 14.88
N PHE A 101 5.99 -8.12 15.44
CA PHE A 101 6.05 -9.36 16.20
C PHE A 101 6.49 -10.50 15.30
N ASP A 102 7.40 -11.34 15.81
CA ASP A 102 7.93 -12.53 15.14
C ASP A 102 8.31 -12.28 13.68
N ALA A 103 9.05 -11.17 13.46
CA ALA A 103 9.40 -10.73 12.12
C ALA A 103 10.35 -11.71 11.43
N GLY A 104 10.23 -11.75 10.11
CA GLY A 104 10.96 -12.68 9.25
C GLY A 104 10.03 -13.63 8.49
N LYS A 105 10.55 -14.30 7.46
CA LYS A 105 9.84 -15.32 6.68
C LYS A 105 9.77 -16.67 7.38
N ASP A 106 10.71 -16.93 8.27
CA ASP A 106 10.71 -18.09 9.17
C ASP A 106 9.84 -17.85 10.42
N GLY A 107 9.37 -16.62 10.62
CA GLY A 107 8.44 -16.27 11.69
C GLY A 107 7.02 -16.81 11.46
N GLY A 108 6.16 -16.62 12.45
CA GLY A 108 4.79 -17.12 12.49
C GLY A 108 3.99 -16.84 11.22
N SER A 109 3.21 -17.84 10.79
CA SER A 109 2.39 -17.71 9.59
C SER A 109 1.29 -16.66 9.79
N LEU A 110 1.35 -15.57 9.03
CA LEU A 110 0.26 -14.61 8.95
C LEU A 110 -1.01 -15.28 8.42
N ILE A 111 -2.07 -15.21 9.21
CA ILE A 111 -3.43 -15.52 8.77
C ILE A 111 -3.85 -14.39 7.82
N ARG A 112 -3.94 -14.68 6.53
CA ARG A 112 -4.31 -13.74 5.47
C ARG A 112 -5.55 -14.25 4.76
N PRO A 113 -6.58 -13.42 4.54
CA PRO A 113 -7.75 -13.83 3.76
C PRO A 113 -7.39 -14.06 2.29
N ALA A 114 -8.33 -14.70 1.58
CA ALA A 114 -8.30 -14.75 0.13
C ALA A 114 -8.30 -13.33 -0.44
N ARG A 115 -7.57 -13.12 -1.53
CA ARG A 115 -7.65 -11.87 -2.27
C ARG A 115 -9.00 -11.80 -2.98
N ILE A 116 -9.68 -10.65 -2.84
CA ILE A 116 -10.90 -10.37 -3.60
C ILE A 116 -10.50 -10.11 -5.05
N ASN A 117 -11.08 -10.90 -5.95
CA ASN A 117 -10.81 -10.87 -7.38
C ASN A 117 -12.13 -10.96 -8.16
N GLU A 118 -12.03 -11.10 -9.48
CA GLU A 118 -13.20 -11.23 -10.34
C GLU A 118 -14.09 -12.45 -10.02
N CYS A 119 -13.51 -13.56 -9.58
CA CYS A 119 -14.28 -14.75 -9.18
C CYS A 119 -15.14 -14.45 -7.94
N PHE A 120 -14.58 -13.76 -6.95
CA PHE A 120 -15.34 -13.29 -5.79
C PHE A 120 -16.49 -12.36 -6.23
N ILE A 121 -16.23 -11.41 -7.13
CA ILE A 121 -17.28 -10.52 -7.63
C ILE A 121 -18.33 -11.25 -8.46
N THR A 122 -17.96 -12.26 -9.23
CA THR A 122 -18.91 -13.09 -9.98
C THR A 122 -19.91 -13.73 -9.02
N GLN A 123 -19.44 -14.32 -7.91
CA GLN A 123 -20.31 -14.90 -6.88
C GLN A 123 -21.20 -13.84 -6.21
N VAL A 124 -20.66 -12.66 -5.93
CA VAL A 124 -21.46 -11.53 -5.41
C VAL A 124 -22.56 -11.12 -6.39
N MET A 125 -22.26 -11.07 -7.68
CA MET A 125 -23.24 -10.73 -8.71
C MET A 125 -24.33 -11.78 -8.84
N GLU A 126 -23.97 -13.08 -8.80
CA GLU A 126 -24.92 -14.20 -8.80
C GLU A 126 -25.85 -14.15 -7.58
N ASP A 127 -25.30 -13.96 -6.38
CA ASP A 127 -26.07 -13.82 -5.14
C ASP A 127 -26.99 -12.60 -5.13
N ALA A 128 -26.60 -11.53 -5.83
CA ALA A 128 -27.45 -10.36 -6.03
C ALA A 128 -28.60 -10.61 -7.02
N GLY A 129 -28.66 -11.79 -7.66
CA GLY A 129 -29.64 -12.14 -8.71
C GLY A 129 -29.19 -11.76 -10.12
N GLY A 130 -27.91 -11.44 -10.31
CA GLY A 130 -27.30 -11.13 -11.59
C GLY A 130 -26.67 -12.34 -12.26
N GLN A 131 -26.00 -12.08 -13.37
CA GLN A 131 -25.26 -13.09 -14.14
C GLN A 131 -24.16 -12.43 -14.96
N ARG A 132 -23.17 -13.21 -15.42
CA ARG A 132 -22.22 -12.71 -16.43
C ARG A 132 -22.95 -12.44 -17.76
N VAL A 133 -22.55 -11.39 -18.47
CA VAL A 133 -23.07 -11.12 -19.83
C VAL A 133 -22.70 -12.28 -20.75
N VAL A 134 -21.48 -12.78 -20.64
CA VAL A 134 -20.94 -13.90 -21.40
C VAL A 134 -20.18 -14.83 -20.47
N GLN A 135 -20.39 -16.14 -20.63
CA GLN A 135 -19.74 -17.15 -19.79
C GLN A 135 -18.30 -17.47 -20.23
N ASP A 136 -17.95 -17.20 -21.48
CA ASP A 136 -16.63 -17.51 -22.05
C ASP A 136 -16.12 -16.36 -22.92
N ASP A 137 -15.30 -15.49 -22.32
CA ASP A 137 -14.74 -14.30 -22.96
C ASP A 137 -13.70 -14.64 -24.04
N SER A 138 -13.14 -15.86 -24.05
CA SER A 138 -12.13 -16.29 -25.02
C SER A 138 -12.66 -16.41 -26.45
N LYS A 139 -13.99 -16.41 -26.62
CA LYS A 139 -14.68 -16.56 -27.90
C LYS A 139 -15.15 -15.24 -28.50
N GLN A 140 -14.83 -14.11 -27.86
CA GLN A 140 -15.37 -12.81 -28.26
C GLN A 140 -14.37 -12.00 -29.09
N GLU A 141 -14.81 -11.51 -30.26
CA GLU A 141 -14.03 -10.56 -31.07
C GLU A 141 -14.09 -9.12 -30.52
N THR A 142 -15.13 -8.78 -29.75
CA THR A 142 -15.36 -7.43 -29.21
C THR A 142 -15.46 -7.48 -27.69
N LEU A 143 -14.71 -6.62 -27.00
CA LEU A 143 -14.80 -6.47 -25.55
C LEU A 143 -16.17 -5.95 -25.13
N ASN A 144 -16.81 -6.65 -24.20
CA ASN A 144 -18.06 -6.29 -23.58
C ASN A 144 -17.85 -6.00 -22.09
N ALA A 145 -18.95 -5.72 -21.39
CA ALA A 145 -19.00 -5.60 -19.95
C ALA A 145 -19.31 -6.95 -19.30
N ASP A 146 -18.93 -7.07 -18.04
CA ASP A 146 -18.84 -8.37 -17.38
C ASP A 146 -20.20 -8.90 -16.92
N TYR A 147 -21.09 -8.03 -16.42
CA TYR A 147 -22.29 -8.48 -15.69
C TYR A 147 -23.59 -7.81 -16.11
N LEU A 148 -24.70 -8.55 -15.95
CA LEU A 148 -26.07 -8.07 -15.94
C LEU A 148 -26.67 -8.22 -14.55
N LEU A 149 -27.34 -7.18 -14.06
CA LEU A 149 -28.11 -7.21 -12.82
C LEU A 149 -29.34 -6.32 -12.98
N GLY A 150 -30.53 -6.92 -12.99
CA GLY A 150 -31.76 -6.19 -13.31
C GLY A 150 -31.65 -5.49 -14.67
N ASP A 151 -31.89 -4.18 -14.68
CA ASP A 151 -31.78 -3.34 -15.88
C ASP A 151 -30.38 -2.74 -16.10
N PHE A 152 -29.37 -3.17 -15.33
CA PHE A 152 -28.00 -2.67 -15.44
C PHE A 152 -27.05 -3.64 -16.14
N ILE A 153 -26.12 -3.05 -16.89
CA ILE A 153 -24.88 -3.67 -17.36
C ILE A 153 -23.72 -3.09 -16.53
N PHE A 154 -22.97 -3.94 -15.83
CA PHE A 154 -21.81 -3.52 -15.05
C PHE A 154 -20.50 -4.01 -15.67
N GLU A 155 -19.55 -3.09 -15.82
CA GLU A 155 -18.14 -3.41 -16.03
C GLU A 155 -17.40 -3.43 -14.70
N LEU A 156 -16.55 -4.43 -14.48
CA LEU A 156 -15.61 -4.54 -13.39
C LEU A 156 -14.20 -4.13 -13.83
N LYS A 157 -13.53 -3.30 -13.02
CA LYS A 157 -12.09 -3.07 -13.13
C LYS A 157 -11.44 -3.21 -11.77
N ASP A 158 -10.32 -3.92 -11.74
CA ASP A 158 -9.53 -4.17 -10.53
C ASP A 158 -8.18 -3.46 -10.61
N LEU A 159 -7.88 -2.65 -9.60
CA LEU A 159 -6.64 -1.91 -9.42
C LEU A 159 -5.78 -2.63 -8.39
N GLN A 160 -4.75 -3.31 -8.90
CA GLN A 160 -3.91 -4.22 -8.11
C GLN A 160 -2.54 -3.62 -7.76
N GLU A 161 -2.19 -2.47 -8.35
CA GLU A 161 -0.85 -1.91 -8.25
C GLU A 161 -0.83 -0.63 -7.41
N GLU A 162 0.21 -0.49 -6.60
CA GLU A 162 0.48 0.73 -5.83
C GLU A 162 1.02 1.82 -6.77
N ALA A 163 0.27 2.91 -6.93
CA ALA A 163 0.64 3.98 -7.85
C ALA A 163 1.89 4.74 -7.39
N LEU A 164 2.16 4.80 -6.08
CA LEU A 164 3.36 5.44 -5.54
C LEU A 164 4.66 4.71 -5.89
N GLU A 165 4.60 3.45 -6.31
CA GLU A 165 5.78 2.68 -6.73
C GLU A 165 6.14 2.88 -8.21
N LYS A 166 5.27 3.57 -8.97
CA LYS A 166 5.51 3.80 -10.40
C LYS A 166 6.41 5.02 -10.60
N GLY A 167 7.56 4.83 -11.26
CA GLY A 167 8.57 5.89 -11.46
C GLY A 167 8.01 7.21 -12.02
N ALA A 168 7.12 7.15 -13.01
CA ALA A 168 6.49 8.34 -13.58
C ALA A 168 5.59 9.11 -12.59
N HIS A 169 5.02 8.44 -11.58
CA HIS A 169 4.31 9.11 -10.49
C HIS A 169 5.29 9.62 -9.44
N GLN A 170 6.32 8.86 -9.09
CA GLN A 170 7.37 9.27 -8.15
C GLN A 170 8.03 10.59 -8.56
N GLU A 171 8.37 10.78 -9.83
CA GLU A 171 8.93 12.03 -10.33
C GLU A 171 7.98 13.23 -10.16
N LYS A 172 6.68 13.03 -10.40
CA LYS A 172 5.67 14.09 -10.28
C LYS A 172 5.40 14.42 -8.81
N LEU A 173 5.31 13.39 -7.96
CA LEU A 173 5.14 13.54 -6.52
C LEU A 173 6.35 14.20 -5.88
N ALA A 174 7.56 13.85 -6.30
CA ALA A 174 8.78 14.50 -5.83
C ALA A 174 8.75 16.01 -6.12
N LYS A 175 8.39 16.40 -7.35
CA LYS A 175 8.24 17.81 -7.74
C LYS A 175 7.16 18.51 -6.91
N LEU A 176 6.04 17.85 -6.64
CA LEU A 176 4.93 18.40 -5.89
C LEU A 176 5.26 18.61 -4.40
N PHE A 177 5.94 17.64 -3.78
CA PHE A 177 6.23 17.65 -2.35
C PHE A 177 7.58 18.33 -2.00
N ALA A 178 8.49 18.53 -2.96
CA ALA A 178 9.78 19.18 -2.72
C ALA A 178 9.68 20.57 -2.03
N PRO A 179 8.73 21.47 -2.40
CA PRO A 179 8.53 22.74 -1.70
C PRO A 179 8.15 22.58 -0.23
N TYR A 180 7.56 21.45 0.14
CA TYR A 180 7.12 21.13 1.50
C TYR A 180 8.22 20.48 2.35
N SER A 181 9.42 20.30 1.80
CA SER A 181 10.55 19.71 2.51
C SER A 181 11.05 20.53 3.70
N GLN A 182 10.77 21.85 3.73
CA GLN A 182 11.28 22.76 4.77
C GLN A 182 12.81 22.65 4.99
N GLY A 183 13.57 22.38 3.91
CA GLY A 183 15.02 22.19 3.98
C GLY A 183 15.47 20.84 4.55
N ARG A 184 14.57 19.87 4.66
CA ARG A 184 14.88 18.49 5.08
C ARG A 184 15.22 17.64 3.86
N ASP A 185 16.17 16.73 4.04
CA ASP A 185 16.54 15.74 3.03
C ASP A 185 15.53 14.57 2.92
N ILE A 186 14.50 14.56 3.79
CA ILE A 186 13.45 13.53 3.83
C ILE A 186 12.08 14.21 3.91
N VAL A 187 11.13 13.72 3.11
CA VAL A 187 9.77 14.25 3.00
C VAL A 187 8.75 13.11 3.07
N SER A 188 7.80 13.23 4.00
CA SER A 188 6.63 12.35 4.03
C SER A 188 5.62 12.76 2.96
N LEU A 189 5.11 11.80 2.19
CA LEU A 189 4.03 11.97 1.20
C LEU A 189 2.67 12.00 1.90
N ASP A 190 2.49 12.96 2.80
CA ASP A 190 1.24 13.19 3.51
C ASP A 190 0.45 14.30 2.79
N PRO A 191 -0.68 13.99 2.13
CA PRO A 191 -1.45 15.01 1.42
C PRO A 191 -2.07 16.07 2.34
N SER A 192 -2.11 15.87 3.66
CA SER A 192 -2.66 16.84 4.62
C SER A 192 -1.83 18.13 4.71
N VAL A 193 -0.55 18.09 4.29
CA VAL A 193 0.34 19.25 4.30
C VAL A 193 0.17 20.15 3.07
N LEU A 194 -0.50 19.65 2.03
CA LEU A 194 -0.63 20.35 0.75
C LEU A 194 -1.65 21.47 0.84
N ASN A 195 -1.37 22.59 0.16
CA ASN A 195 -2.40 23.60 -0.10
C ASN A 195 -3.45 23.05 -1.08
N LYS A 196 -4.54 23.80 -1.29
CA LYS A 196 -5.67 23.37 -2.12
C LYS A 196 -5.31 23.05 -3.58
N ASP A 197 -4.42 23.82 -4.19
CA ASP A 197 -4.07 23.64 -5.61
C ASP A 197 -3.06 22.51 -5.80
N ASP A 198 -2.13 22.36 -4.86
CA ASP A 198 -1.21 21.21 -4.83
C ASP A 198 -1.93 19.91 -4.48
N PHE A 199 -2.92 19.96 -3.58
CA PHE A 199 -3.78 18.80 -3.30
C PHE A 199 -4.56 18.36 -4.55
N ARG A 200 -5.08 19.30 -5.34
CA ARG A 200 -5.70 18.96 -6.64
C ARG A 200 -4.70 18.33 -7.59
N SER A 201 -3.47 18.85 -7.64
CA SER A 201 -2.40 18.29 -8.47
C SER A 201 -2.00 16.89 -8.02
N TYR A 202 -1.95 16.64 -6.70
CA TYR A 202 -1.78 15.30 -6.12
C TYR A 202 -2.88 14.34 -6.60
N LEU A 203 -4.14 14.76 -6.50
CA LEU A 203 -5.28 13.99 -6.98
C LEU A 203 -5.16 13.68 -8.48
N ASP A 204 -4.80 14.65 -9.31
CA ASP A 204 -4.66 14.45 -10.76
C ASP A 204 -3.49 13.51 -11.12
N ILE A 205 -2.38 13.55 -10.36
CA ILE A 205 -1.25 12.62 -10.54
C ILE A 205 -1.70 11.18 -10.29
N LEU A 206 -2.42 10.95 -9.18
CA LEU A 206 -2.89 9.63 -8.78
C LEU A 206 -4.13 9.16 -9.57
N GLY A 207 -4.91 10.09 -10.10
CA GLY A 207 -6.17 9.83 -10.81
C GLY A 207 -6.01 9.39 -12.26
N GLY A 208 -4.85 9.62 -12.89
CA GLY A 208 -4.59 9.26 -14.28
C GLY A 208 -4.92 7.80 -14.63
N PRO A 209 -4.46 6.80 -13.86
CA PRO A 209 -4.88 5.40 -14.02
C PRO A 209 -6.40 5.22 -13.93
N LEU A 210 -7.06 5.81 -12.92
CA LEU A 210 -8.51 5.69 -12.71
C LEU A 210 -9.28 6.19 -13.93
N GLN A 211 -8.91 7.35 -14.44
CA GLN A 211 -9.52 7.94 -15.63
C GLN A 211 -9.43 7.01 -16.85
N ARG A 212 -8.30 6.32 -17.04
CA ARG A 212 -8.15 5.36 -18.14
C ARG A 212 -9.06 4.15 -17.97
N HIS A 213 -9.20 3.62 -16.75
CA HIS A 213 -10.11 2.51 -16.46
C HIS A 213 -11.57 2.88 -16.71
N VAL A 214 -12.01 4.05 -16.23
CA VAL A 214 -13.35 4.59 -16.47
C VAL A 214 -13.64 4.73 -17.97
N LYS A 215 -12.71 5.30 -18.74
CA LYS A 215 -12.86 5.45 -20.21
C LYS A 215 -12.95 4.11 -20.94
N LYS A 216 -12.20 3.09 -20.50
CA LYS A 216 -12.28 1.74 -21.08
C LYS A 216 -13.62 1.10 -20.76
N ALA A 217 -14.02 1.13 -19.49
CA ALA A 217 -15.30 0.61 -19.04
C ALA A 217 -16.49 1.24 -19.78
N SER A 218 -16.44 2.56 -20.01
CA SER A 218 -17.49 3.25 -20.73
C SER A 218 -17.66 2.73 -22.17
N LYS A 219 -16.58 2.33 -22.83
CA LYS A 219 -16.64 1.76 -24.18
C LYS A 219 -17.25 0.37 -24.15
N GLN A 220 -16.90 -0.44 -23.14
CA GLN A 220 -17.43 -1.80 -22.96
C GLN A 220 -18.92 -1.81 -22.65
N VAL A 221 -19.41 -0.92 -21.77
CA VAL A 221 -20.85 -0.76 -21.51
C VAL A 221 -21.60 -0.39 -22.80
N LYS A 222 -21.09 0.57 -23.56
CA LYS A 222 -21.70 0.96 -24.85
C LYS A 222 -21.71 -0.19 -25.86
N ALA A 223 -20.61 -0.92 -25.99
CA ALA A 223 -20.52 -2.08 -26.87
C ALA A 223 -21.51 -3.18 -26.47
N THR A 224 -21.70 -3.40 -25.17
CA THR A 224 -22.60 -4.42 -24.63
C THR A 224 -24.06 -4.13 -24.93
N ARG A 225 -24.51 -2.87 -24.82
CA ARG A 225 -25.88 -2.47 -25.22
C ARG A 225 -26.16 -2.85 -26.68
N THR A 226 -25.20 -2.60 -27.57
CA THR A 226 -25.29 -2.96 -28.98
C THR A 226 -25.31 -4.47 -29.16
N LEU A 227 -24.40 -5.19 -28.48
CA LEU A 227 -24.30 -6.65 -28.54
C LEU A 227 -25.60 -7.34 -28.13
N LEU A 228 -26.24 -6.86 -27.05
CA LEU A 228 -27.48 -7.43 -26.53
C LEU A 228 -28.73 -6.94 -27.25
N ALA A 229 -28.60 -6.01 -28.21
CA ALA A 229 -29.71 -5.31 -28.85
C ALA A 229 -30.71 -4.71 -27.84
N LYS A 230 -30.20 -4.21 -26.71
CA LYS A 230 -30.98 -3.62 -25.60
C LYS A 230 -30.45 -2.23 -25.26
N PRO A 231 -30.86 -1.19 -26.01
CA PRO A 231 -30.35 0.18 -25.81
C PRO A 231 -30.77 0.79 -24.48
N ASP A 232 -31.89 0.31 -23.90
CA ASP A 232 -32.49 0.86 -22.68
C ASP A 232 -31.80 0.38 -21.39
N LEU A 233 -30.85 -0.57 -21.48
CA LEU A 233 -30.10 -1.03 -20.31
C LEU A 233 -29.25 0.12 -19.75
N ARG A 234 -29.29 0.27 -18.44
CA ARG A 234 -28.55 1.28 -17.67
C ARG A 234 -27.11 0.83 -17.53
N GLY A 235 -26.18 1.78 -17.49
CA GLY A 235 -24.75 1.45 -17.41
C GLY A 235 -24.23 1.58 -16.00
N GLY A 236 -23.35 0.67 -15.62
CA GLY A 236 -22.75 0.59 -14.31
C GLY A 236 -21.24 0.37 -14.38
N LEU A 237 -20.52 0.88 -13.38
CA LEU A 237 -19.10 0.63 -13.16
C LEU A 237 -18.88 0.07 -11.77
N ILE A 238 -18.12 -1.00 -11.65
CA ILE A 238 -17.56 -1.52 -10.41
C ILE A 238 -16.04 -1.32 -10.45
N LEU A 239 -15.51 -0.54 -9.53
CA LEU A 239 -14.07 -0.33 -9.39
C LEU A 239 -13.58 -0.91 -8.07
N LEU A 240 -12.74 -1.95 -8.17
CA LEU A 240 -12.04 -2.52 -7.02
C LEU A 240 -10.67 -1.86 -6.87
N ASN A 241 -10.38 -1.39 -5.67
CA ASN A 241 -9.05 -1.03 -5.23
C ASN A 241 -8.55 -2.11 -4.26
N THR A 242 -7.71 -3.01 -4.79
CA THR A 242 -7.11 -4.12 -4.02
C THR A 242 -5.60 -3.99 -3.84
N GLY A 243 -4.97 -2.99 -4.46
CA GLY A 243 -3.52 -2.75 -4.34
C GLY A 243 -3.06 -1.30 -4.35
N PHE A 244 -3.96 -0.33 -4.58
CA PHE A 244 -3.63 1.10 -4.47
C PHE A 244 -3.84 1.58 -3.02
N ALA A 245 -3.01 1.02 -2.13
CA ALA A 245 -3.13 1.04 -0.69
C ALA A 245 -2.92 2.42 -0.04
N SER A 246 -2.13 3.28 -0.70
CA SER A 246 -1.86 4.63 -0.22
C SER A 246 -3.00 5.62 -0.46
N TYR A 247 -4.02 5.23 -1.23
CA TYR A 247 -5.06 6.14 -1.68
C TYR A 247 -6.35 5.96 -0.87
N PRO A 248 -6.76 6.94 -0.03
CA PRO A 248 -7.93 6.82 0.83
C PRO A 248 -9.21 6.53 0.03
N HIS A 249 -10.09 5.70 0.61
CA HIS A 249 -11.31 5.25 -0.07
C HIS A 249 -12.22 6.40 -0.50
N GLU A 250 -12.37 7.42 0.35
CA GLU A 250 -13.25 8.55 0.10
C GLU A 250 -12.77 9.36 -1.11
N LEU A 251 -11.47 9.64 -1.18
CA LEU A 251 -10.85 10.32 -2.32
C LEU A 251 -10.87 9.45 -3.58
N PHE A 252 -10.70 8.14 -3.42
CA PHE A 252 -10.83 7.18 -4.51
C PHE A 252 -12.24 7.20 -5.10
N ALA A 253 -13.27 6.99 -4.28
CA ALA A 253 -14.66 6.96 -4.70
C ALA A 253 -15.07 8.29 -5.37
N GLU A 254 -14.74 9.43 -4.75
CA GLU A 254 -15.03 10.76 -5.30
C GLU A 254 -14.39 10.96 -6.68
N GLN A 255 -13.12 10.57 -6.84
CA GLN A 255 -12.45 10.70 -8.13
C GLN A 255 -13.07 9.82 -9.20
N VAL A 256 -13.41 8.57 -8.87
CA VAL A 256 -14.01 7.63 -9.81
C VAL A 256 -15.37 8.14 -10.26
N GLU A 257 -16.20 8.61 -9.33
CA GLU A 257 -17.48 9.23 -9.64
C GLU A 257 -17.31 10.49 -10.51
N ARG A 258 -16.36 11.37 -10.16
CA ARG A 258 -16.03 12.56 -10.96
C ARG A 258 -15.64 12.19 -12.39
N TYR A 259 -14.78 11.20 -12.58
CA TYR A 259 -14.39 10.76 -13.93
C TYR A 259 -15.53 10.07 -14.66
N ALA A 260 -16.34 9.26 -13.97
CA ALA A 260 -17.51 8.62 -14.54
C ALA A 260 -18.48 9.68 -15.08
N MET A 261 -18.82 10.69 -14.28
CA MET A 261 -19.76 11.76 -14.68
C MET A 261 -19.19 12.70 -15.74
N LYS A 262 -17.91 13.08 -15.62
CA LYS A 262 -17.28 14.05 -16.53
C LYS A 262 -16.93 13.43 -17.89
N ASP A 263 -16.37 12.22 -17.88
CA ASP A 263 -15.80 11.62 -19.07
C ASP A 263 -16.74 10.60 -19.74
N SER A 264 -17.89 10.28 -19.12
CA SER A 264 -18.86 9.35 -19.67
C SER A 264 -20.32 9.70 -19.33
N GLY A 265 -21.17 9.77 -20.36
CA GLY A 265 -22.62 9.72 -20.17
C GLY A 265 -23.18 8.30 -20.12
N GLN A 266 -22.34 7.27 -19.97
CA GLN A 266 -22.77 5.87 -20.03
C GLN A 266 -23.12 5.29 -18.66
N PHE A 267 -22.64 5.88 -17.57
CA PHE A 267 -22.82 5.33 -16.23
C PHE A 267 -23.94 6.05 -15.48
N GLU A 268 -24.85 5.28 -14.92
CA GLU A 268 -25.89 5.72 -13.99
C GLU A 268 -25.65 5.17 -12.57
N ALA A 269 -24.81 4.14 -12.45
CA ALA A 269 -24.34 3.61 -11.18
C ALA A 269 -22.81 3.51 -11.21
N VAL A 270 -22.17 3.94 -10.13
CA VAL A 270 -20.73 3.79 -9.92
C VAL A 270 -20.54 3.19 -8.53
N ILE A 271 -19.88 2.05 -8.49
CA ILE A 271 -19.58 1.31 -7.28
C ILE A 271 -18.06 1.31 -7.13
N SER A 272 -17.58 1.79 -5.99
CA SER A 272 -16.18 1.78 -5.63
C SER A 272 -16.00 0.93 -4.38
N ILE A 273 -15.10 -0.03 -4.43
CA ILE A 273 -14.82 -0.92 -3.30
C ILE A 273 -13.31 -0.86 -3.04
N THR A 274 -12.92 -0.57 -1.81
CA THR A 274 -11.51 -0.62 -1.40
C THR A 274 -11.37 -1.63 -0.28
N ILE A 275 -10.45 -2.57 -0.42
CA ILE A 275 -10.15 -3.59 0.59
C ILE A 275 -8.67 -3.53 0.91
N TRP A 276 -8.33 -3.60 2.20
CA TRP A 276 -6.95 -3.59 2.64
C TRP A 276 -6.76 -4.39 3.93
N MET A 277 -5.52 -4.82 4.15
CA MET A 277 -5.10 -5.52 5.35
C MET A 277 -3.99 -4.74 6.06
N GLU A 278 -4.06 -4.68 7.38
CA GLU A 278 -3.03 -4.14 8.27
C GLU A 278 -2.60 -5.23 9.24
N THR A 279 -1.32 -5.29 9.57
CA THR A 279 -0.81 -6.23 10.57
C THR A 279 0.44 -5.69 11.26
N ASN A 280 0.63 -6.04 12.53
CA ASN A 280 1.90 -5.87 13.25
C ASN A 280 2.67 -7.19 13.42
N GLY A 281 2.26 -8.27 12.72
CA GLY A 281 2.79 -9.63 12.89
C GLY A 281 2.05 -10.45 13.96
N PHE A 282 1.43 -9.81 14.95
CA PHE A 282 0.64 -10.47 16.00
C PHE A 282 -0.87 -10.35 15.72
N GLU A 283 -1.35 -9.12 15.57
CA GLU A 283 -2.72 -8.80 15.17
C GLU A 283 -2.78 -8.53 13.67
N SER A 284 -3.88 -8.95 13.04
CA SER A 284 -4.18 -8.67 11.64
C SER A 284 -5.62 -8.20 11.53
N TYR A 285 -5.82 -7.08 10.86
CA TYR A 285 -7.13 -6.52 10.58
C TYR A 285 -7.34 -6.42 9.09
N VAL A 286 -8.53 -6.85 8.64
CA VAL A 286 -8.95 -6.76 7.25
C VAL A 286 -10.12 -5.81 7.20
N PHE A 287 -10.02 -4.79 6.37
CA PHE A 287 -11.01 -3.75 6.23
C PHE A 287 -11.51 -3.69 4.80
N TYR A 288 -12.77 -3.31 4.63
CA TYR A 288 -13.27 -2.86 3.36
C TYR A 288 -14.16 -1.63 3.52
N ARG A 289 -14.27 -0.89 2.42
CA ARG A 289 -15.23 0.20 2.25
C ARG A 289 -15.92 0.04 0.90
N PHE A 290 -17.21 0.34 0.90
CA PHE A 290 -18.09 0.24 -0.27
C PHE A 290 -18.80 1.58 -0.43
N SER A 291 -18.63 2.19 -1.60
CA SER A 291 -19.30 3.43 -2.00
C SER A 291 -20.14 3.21 -3.26
N PRO A 292 -21.33 3.81 -3.35
CA PRO A 292 -21.97 4.62 -2.32
C PRO A 292 -22.40 3.79 -1.11
N HIS A 293 -22.42 4.39 0.09
CA HIS A 293 -22.86 3.71 1.30
C HIS A 293 -24.36 3.38 1.24
N ASP A 294 -25.15 4.38 0.84
CA ASP A 294 -26.57 4.28 0.58
C ASP A 294 -26.83 4.60 -0.89
N SER A 295 -27.60 3.74 -1.56
CA SER A 295 -28.03 3.97 -2.94
C SER A 295 -29.53 3.82 -3.05
N GLY A 296 -30.17 4.76 -3.75
CA GLY A 296 -31.56 4.62 -4.18
C GLY A 296 -31.75 3.61 -5.31
N ILE A 297 -30.65 3.05 -5.85
CA ILE A 297 -30.67 2.06 -6.94
C ILE A 297 -30.75 0.65 -6.32
N PRO A 298 -31.87 -0.08 -6.51
CA PRO A 298 -32.08 -1.39 -5.89
C PRO A 298 -30.98 -2.41 -6.22
N GLU A 299 -30.45 -2.39 -7.44
CA GLU A 299 -29.37 -3.27 -7.91
C GLU A 299 -28.06 -3.03 -7.15
N VAL A 300 -27.71 -1.77 -6.92
CA VAL A 300 -26.51 -1.40 -6.13
C VAL A 300 -26.69 -1.85 -4.68
N ALA A 301 -27.88 -1.66 -4.11
CA ALA A 301 -28.19 -2.11 -2.76
C ALA A 301 -28.17 -3.65 -2.63
N ALA A 302 -28.64 -4.37 -3.65
CA ALA A 302 -28.58 -5.83 -3.71
C ALA A 302 -27.14 -6.32 -3.78
N MET A 303 -26.32 -5.74 -4.66
CA MET A 303 -24.89 -6.06 -4.77
C MET A 303 -24.14 -5.79 -3.46
N ARG A 304 -24.40 -4.66 -2.78
CA ARG A 304 -23.79 -4.35 -1.47
C ARG A 304 -24.13 -5.41 -0.42
N ARG A 305 -25.40 -5.83 -0.31
CA ARG A 305 -25.80 -6.89 0.62
C ARG A 305 -25.10 -8.21 0.30
N ALA A 306 -25.08 -8.61 -0.97
CA ALA A 306 -24.39 -9.83 -1.40
C ALA A 306 -22.89 -9.77 -1.10
N PHE A 307 -22.25 -8.62 -1.34
CA PHE A 307 -20.84 -8.38 -1.00
C PHE A 307 -20.59 -8.52 0.49
N ASP A 308 -21.41 -7.87 1.34
CA ASP A 308 -21.27 -7.91 2.79
C ASP A 308 -21.38 -9.36 3.31
N GLU A 309 -22.35 -10.14 2.83
CA GLU A 309 -22.53 -11.54 3.23
C GLU A 309 -21.38 -12.44 2.75
N ARG A 310 -20.93 -12.29 1.49
CA ARG A 310 -19.78 -13.04 0.97
C ARG A 310 -18.48 -12.70 1.70
N PHE A 311 -18.28 -11.43 2.04
CA PHE A 311 -17.11 -11.01 2.81
C PHE A 311 -17.12 -11.62 4.21
N LYS A 312 -18.28 -11.58 4.91
CA LYS A 312 -18.44 -12.24 6.21
C LYS A 312 -18.21 -13.74 6.13
N GLN A 313 -18.72 -14.39 5.09
CA GLN A 313 -18.53 -15.81 4.87
C GLN A 313 -17.04 -16.14 4.66
N MET A 314 -16.35 -15.40 3.79
CA MET A 314 -14.91 -15.54 3.55
C MET A 314 -14.09 -15.41 4.85
N MET A 315 -14.42 -14.42 5.69
CA MET A 315 -13.75 -14.24 6.98
C MET A 315 -14.09 -15.37 7.98
N THR A 316 -15.32 -15.89 7.94
CA THR A 316 -15.74 -17.03 8.76
C THR A 316 -15.00 -18.31 8.36
N ASP A 317 -14.89 -18.57 7.06
CA ASP A 317 -14.20 -19.73 6.51
C ASP A 317 -12.71 -19.69 6.84
N LEU A 318 -12.08 -18.51 6.72
CA LEU A 318 -10.69 -18.29 7.11
C LEU A 318 -10.40 -18.73 8.56
N ILE A 319 -11.33 -18.44 9.48
CA ILE A 319 -11.17 -18.77 10.91
C ILE A 319 -11.51 -20.24 11.20
N ARG A 320 -12.50 -20.81 10.51
CA ARG A 320 -12.98 -22.17 10.78
C ARG A 320 -12.11 -23.25 10.15
N ASP A 321 -11.86 -23.14 8.85
CA ASP A 321 -11.34 -24.22 8.03
C ASP A 321 -9.94 -23.91 7.49
N GLY A 322 -9.44 -22.69 7.76
CA GLY A 322 -8.28 -22.14 7.07
C GLY A 322 -8.58 -21.86 5.59
N LEU A 323 -7.60 -21.32 4.87
CA LEU A 323 -7.73 -21.18 3.42
C LEU A 323 -7.05 -22.32 2.69
N ALA A 324 -7.65 -22.72 1.57
CA ALA A 324 -7.01 -23.62 0.64
C ALA A 324 -5.64 -23.07 0.19
N PRO A 325 -4.63 -23.95 0.03
CA PRO A 325 -3.24 -23.53 -0.21
C PRO A 325 -3.02 -22.84 -1.56
N ASP A 326 -3.93 -23.01 -2.51
CA ASP A 326 -3.88 -22.50 -3.89
C ASP A 326 -4.53 -21.12 -4.07
N VAL A 327 -5.13 -20.56 -3.01
CA VAL A 327 -5.79 -19.27 -3.10
C VAL A 327 -4.78 -18.13 -2.97
N GLU A 328 -4.80 -17.21 -3.94
CA GLU A 328 -4.04 -15.97 -3.86
C GLU A 328 -4.44 -15.21 -2.59
N ARG A 329 -3.47 -14.93 -1.72
CA ARG A 329 -3.71 -14.29 -0.43
C ARG A 329 -3.58 -12.78 -0.54
N MET A 330 -4.45 -12.07 0.19
CA MET A 330 -4.33 -10.63 0.36
C MET A 330 -2.99 -10.28 1.02
N GLN A 331 -2.33 -9.25 0.52
CA GLN A 331 -1.09 -8.75 1.12
C GLN A 331 -1.40 -7.58 2.06
N PRO A 332 -0.72 -7.49 3.22
CA PRO A 332 -0.77 -6.29 4.05
C PRO A 332 -0.28 -5.06 3.27
N ARG A 333 -0.81 -3.89 3.64
CA ARG A 333 -0.30 -2.62 3.13
C ARG A 333 1.18 -2.50 3.49
N ARG A 334 1.98 -2.07 2.52
CA ARG A 334 3.43 -1.90 2.67
C ARG A 334 3.81 -0.43 2.49
N PRO A 335 4.82 0.07 3.22
CA PRO A 335 5.37 1.39 2.98
C PRO A 335 5.89 1.55 1.55
N VAL A 336 6.04 2.80 1.14
CA VAL A 336 6.71 3.17 -0.10
C VAL A 336 7.83 4.14 0.24
N GLY A 337 9.01 3.93 -0.35
CA GLY A 337 10.16 4.80 -0.22
C GLY A 337 10.86 4.93 -1.56
N PHE A 338 11.30 6.14 -1.91
CA PHE A 338 12.11 6.40 -3.11
C PHE A 338 12.89 7.69 -2.96
N SER A 339 13.87 7.90 -3.84
CA SER A 339 14.71 9.10 -3.84
C SER A 339 14.60 9.83 -5.18
N ALA A 340 14.50 11.15 -5.12
CA ALA A 340 14.47 11.99 -6.31
C ALA A 340 15.18 13.31 -6.04
N THR A 341 16.07 13.72 -6.96
CA THR A 341 16.81 14.99 -6.86
C THR A 341 17.56 15.20 -5.53
N GLY A 342 18.09 14.12 -4.94
CA GLY A 342 18.81 14.17 -3.66
C GLY A 342 17.93 14.23 -2.40
N VAL A 343 16.60 14.20 -2.56
CA VAL A 343 15.62 14.17 -1.47
C VAL A 343 14.96 12.79 -1.41
N ASP A 344 14.76 12.28 -0.20
CA ASP A 344 14.05 11.03 0.05
C ASP A 344 12.58 11.29 0.32
N PHE A 345 11.72 10.47 -0.29
CA PHE A 345 10.29 10.54 -0.14
C PHE A 345 9.78 9.22 0.41
N HIS A 346 8.85 9.27 1.36
CA HIS A 346 8.23 8.05 1.88
C HIS A 346 6.75 8.21 2.16
N TRP A 347 6.04 7.10 2.13
CA TRP A 347 4.69 6.94 2.66
C TRP A 347 4.67 5.69 3.53
N GLN A 348 3.97 5.74 4.66
CA GLN A 348 3.80 4.59 5.54
C GLN A 348 2.31 4.37 5.82
N PRO A 349 1.83 3.11 5.82
CA PRO A 349 0.50 2.81 6.33
C PRO A 349 0.42 3.10 7.84
N PRO A 350 -0.79 3.30 8.39
CA PRO A 350 -1.01 3.34 9.83
C PRO A 350 -0.40 2.14 10.54
N SER A 351 0.21 2.37 11.71
CA SER A 351 0.77 1.31 12.53
C SER A 351 -0.28 0.76 13.50
N ILE A 352 -0.28 -0.57 13.68
CA ILE A 352 -1.05 -1.21 14.74
C ILE A 352 -0.12 -1.36 15.96
N PRO A 353 -0.38 -0.67 17.08
CA PRO A 353 0.43 -0.83 18.28
C PRO A 353 0.35 -2.26 18.79
N LEU A 354 1.45 -2.80 19.33
CA LEU A 354 1.42 -4.12 19.94
C LEU A 354 0.55 -4.08 21.21
N PRO A 355 -0.04 -5.22 21.63
CA PRO A 355 -0.93 -5.25 22.79
C PRO A 355 -0.30 -4.65 24.06
N TRP A 356 1.00 -4.85 24.26
CA TRP A 356 1.76 -4.32 25.41
C TRP A 356 2.20 -2.86 25.25
N ASP A 357 2.12 -2.27 24.05
CA ASP A 357 2.41 -0.84 23.86
C ASP A 357 1.24 0.06 24.28
N LYS A 358 0.04 -0.52 24.45
CA LYS A 358 -1.19 0.21 24.81
C LYS A 358 -1.24 0.62 26.30
N GLU A 359 -0.38 0.08 27.15
CA GLU A 359 -0.45 0.27 28.62
C GLU A 359 0.15 1.61 29.13
N GLY A 360 0.65 2.49 28.25
CA GLY A 360 1.22 3.79 28.65
C GLY A 360 0.28 5.01 28.56
N GLY A 361 -0.98 4.83 28.13
CA GLY A 361 -1.90 5.94 27.80
C GLY A 361 -3.09 6.12 28.74
N GLY A 362 -3.04 5.53 29.93
CA GLY A 362 -4.12 5.59 30.93
C GLY A 362 -3.61 5.92 32.32
N GLU A 363 -3.27 7.20 32.54
CA GLU A 363 -3.42 7.90 33.82
C GLU A 363 -4.01 9.30 33.57
#